data_AF-A0A972AMD8-F1
#
_entry.id   AF-A0A972AMD8-F1
#
_cell.length_a   1.000
_cell.length_b   1.000
_cell.length_c   1.000
_cell.angle_alpha   90.00
_cell.angle_beta   90.00
_cell.angle_gamma   90.00
#
_symmetry.space_group_name_H-M   'P 1'
#
loop_
_entity.id
_entity.type
_entity.pdbx_description
1 polymer ?
#
loop_
_entity_poly.entity_id
_entity_poly.type
_entity_poly.pdbx_seq_one_letter_code
_entity_poly.pdbx_strand_id
1 'polypeptide(L)'
;MHSVLSIWREMGRVWFDAISSPFFVALYVAIFFAISWSYGRKQPQADKSVLLKSAGFSALIGLAAGLLGSSLLVVAGIDVRRLNILALWLIALGLALFNTRFICFAYAGGLLALFSLMASNSDYCVPHLTGLIAILHLIESGLILADGSTQAQLVSFKKAGQPVQVFRLQRFWPLLLVVSCSSSDYGLGHTMPSWWPLLKCHPPRPEDSLYIMLPVLAILGYGEIASQTAPRRTVVRSARNLAVYSLILLILSLMASYYPVISWLAAVFAPLGHEIVIWMGTRDVLRT
;
A
#
# COMPACT_ATOMS: atom_id res chain seq x y z
N MET A 1 16.85 -29.52 0.59
CA MET A 1 16.28 -28.63 -0.44
C MET A 1 15.11 -27.88 0.18
N HIS A 2 15.32 -26.63 0.63
CA HIS A 2 14.22 -25.82 1.18
C HIS A 2 13.35 -25.35 0.02
N SER A 3 12.30 -26.13 -0.25
CA SER A 3 11.39 -25.89 -1.36
C SER A 3 10.59 -24.60 -1.16
N VAL A 4 10.19 -23.93 -2.24
CA VAL A 4 9.23 -22.81 -2.26
C VAL A 4 8.00 -23.05 -1.36
N LEU A 5 7.58 -24.31 -1.22
CA LEU A 5 6.51 -24.73 -0.32
C LEU A 5 6.73 -24.38 1.16
N SER A 6 7.96 -24.35 1.66
CA SER A 6 8.25 -24.01 3.06
C SER A 6 7.99 -22.54 3.35
N ILE A 7 8.30 -21.64 2.40
CA ILE A 7 7.97 -20.21 2.50
C ILE A 7 6.46 -20.03 2.59
N TRP A 8 5.71 -20.65 1.68
CA TRP A 8 4.25 -20.52 1.65
C TRP A 8 3.58 -21.09 2.90
N ARG A 9 4.09 -22.23 3.39
CA ARG A 9 3.62 -22.85 4.63
C ARG A 9 3.87 -21.93 5.83
N GLU A 10 5.05 -21.33 5.91
CA GLU A 10 5.40 -20.42 7.01
C GLU A 10 4.58 -19.12 6.95
N MET A 11 4.43 -18.53 5.76
CA MET A 11 3.57 -17.36 5.56
C MET A 11 2.12 -17.67 5.96
N GLY A 12 1.60 -18.83 5.53
CA GLY A 12 0.26 -19.28 5.90
C GLY A 12 0.10 -19.51 7.41
N ARG A 13 1.12 -20.07 8.06
CA ARG A 13 1.17 -20.23 9.53
C ARG A 13 1.09 -18.88 10.22
N VAL A 14 1.98 -17.94 9.88
CA VAL A 14 2.01 -16.60 10.49
C VAL A 14 0.70 -15.83 10.27
N TRP A 15 0.13 -15.93 9.06
CA TRP A 15 -1.16 -15.30 8.75
C TRP A 15 -2.30 -15.92 9.59
N PHE A 16 -2.33 -17.25 9.70
CA PHE A 16 -3.34 -17.97 10.50
C PHE A 16 -3.19 -17.70 12.00
N ASP A 17 -1.97 -17.66 12.51
CA ASP A 17 -1.67 -17.32 13.91
C ASP A 17 -2.12 -15.88 14.21
N ALA A 18 -1.92 -14.95 13.26
CA ALA A 18 -2.38 -13.57 13.41
C ALA A 18 -3.91 -13.47 13.43
N ILE A 19 -4.64 -14.12 12.52
CA ILE A 19 -6.11 -14.05 12.52
C ILE A 19 -6.75 -14.81 13.70
N SER A 20 -6.02 -15.74 14.31
CA SER A 20 -6.46 -16.48 15.50
C SER A 20 -6.03 -15.83 16.81
N SER A 21 -5.07 -14.90 16.77
CA SER A 21 -4.53 -14.22 17.95
C SER A 21 -5.53 -13.22 18.51
N PRO A 22 -5.89 -13.29 19.81
CA PRO A 22 -6.83 -12.35 20.43
C PRO A 22 -6.42 -10.89 20.27
N PHE A 23 -5.11 -10.61 20.31
CA PHE A 23 -4.57 -9.27 20.14
C PHE A 23 -4.82 -8.73 18.73
N PHE A 24 -4.49 -9.51 17.69
CA PHE A 24 -4.68 -9.10 16.30
C PHE A 24 -6.16 -9.02 15.93
N VAL A 25 -6.98 -9.93 16.43
CA VAL A 25 -8.44 -9.87 16.27
C VAL A 25 -8.99 -8.59 16.90
N ALA A 26 -8.62 -8.28 18.15
CA ALA A 26 -9.06 -7.07 18.82
C ALA A 26 -8.65 -5.80 18.05
N LEU A 27 -7.41 -5.75 17.56
CA LEU A 27 -6.90 -4.62 16.79
C LEU A 27 -7.62 -4.48 15.44
N TYR A 28 -7.86 -5.60 14.74
CA TYR A 28 -8.60 -5.60 13.48
C TYR A 28 -10.06 -5.16 13.67
N VAL A 29 -10.71 -5.63 14.73
CA VAL A 29 -12.07 -5.23 15.11
C VAL A 29 -12.10 -3.72 15.46
N ALA A 30 -11.10 -3.21 16.18
CA ALA A 30 -10.99 -1.78 16.47
C ALA A 30 -10.87 -0.95 15.20
N ILE A 31 -10.05 -1.38 14.23
CA ILE A 31 -9.92 -0.72 12.92
C ILE A 31 -11.25 -0.77 12.16
N PHE A 32 -11.92 -1.92 12.14
CA PHE A 32 -13.24 -2.07 11.51
C PHE A 32 -14.27 -1.08 12.09
N PHE A 33 -14.32 -0.93 13.41
CA PHE A 33 -15.21 0.04 14.05
C PHE A 33 -14.79 1.47 13.77
N ALA A 34 -13.49 1.79 13.75
CA ALA A 34 -12.99 3.12 13.38
C ALA A 34 -13.37 3.50 11.94
N ILE A 35 -13.28 2.57 10.99
CA ILE A 35 -13.72 2.76 9.60
C ILE A 35 -15.23 2.97 9.54
N SER A 36 -16.01 2.11 10.20
CA SER A 36 -17.47 2.22 10.25
C SER A 36 -17.93 3.55 10.86
N TRP A 37 -17.26 4.00 11.92
CA TRP A 37 -17.47 5.31 12.54
C TRP A 37 -17.15 6.44 11.56
N SER A 38 -16.02 6.35 10.86
CA SER A 38 -15.58 7.35 9.87
C SER A 38 -16.62 7.54 8.76
N TYR A 39 -17.24 6.45 8.30
CA TYR A 39 -18.34 6.50 7.33
C TYR A 39 -19.60 7.16 7.91
N GLY A 40 -20.00 6.78 9.13
CA GLY A 40 -21.18 7.36 9.80
C GLY A 40 -21.07 8.87 10.03
N ARG A 41 -19.89 9.36 10.40
CA ARG A 41 -19.65 10.80 10.58
C ARG A 41 -19.84 11.59 9.28
N LYS A 42 -19.57 10.98 8.13
CA LYS A 42 -19.69 11.62 6.81
C LYS A 42 -21.09 11.49 6.21
N GLN A 43 -21.86 10.50 6.65
CA GLN A 43 -23.21 10.22 6.17
C GLN A 43 -24.19 10.06 7.35
N PRO A 44 -24.51 11.14 8.09
CA PRO A 44 -25.34 11.05 9.29
C PRO A 44 -26.78 10.60 9.01
N GLN A 45 -27.25 10.73 7.77
CA GLN A 45 -28.58 10.28 7.33
C GLN A 45 -28.59 8.85 6.77
N ALA A 46 -27.43 8.21 6.60
CA ALA A 46 -27.36 6.85 6.08
C ALA A 46 -27.73 5.82 7.15
N ASP A 47 -28.40 4.75 6.74
CA ASP A 47 -28.69 3.63 7.63
C ASP A 47 -27.40 2.97 8.14
N LYS A 48 -27.26 2.87 9.47
CA LYS A 48 -26.14 2.22 10.15
C LYS A 48 -25.93 0.79 9.66
N SER A 49 -27.00 0.06 9.33
CA SER A 49 -26.93 -1.31 8.83
C SER A 49 -26.22 -1.39 7.47
N VAL A 50 -26.45 -0.40 6.61
CA VAL A 50 -25.80 -0.27 5.29
C VAL A 50 -24.33 0.11 5.45
N LEU A 51 -24.01 0.99 6.39
CA LEU A 51 -22.62 1.37 6.70
C LEU A 51 -21.82 0.18 7.23
N LEU A 52 -22.39 -0.60 8.15
CA LEU A 52 -21.76 -1.81 8.70
C LEU A 52 -21.56 -2.89 7.64
N LYS A 53 -22.58 -3.16 6.80
CA LYS A 53 -22.45 -4.12 5.69
C LYS A 53 -21.35 -3.70 4.72
N SER A 54 -21.24 -2.41 4.41
CA SER A 54 -20.23 -1.92 3.49
C SER A 54 -18.82 -1.98 4.09
N ALA A 55 -18.65 -1.57 5.34
CA ALA A 55 -17.38 -1.73 6.05
C ALA A 55 -17.00 -3.21 6.18
N GLY A 56 -17.98 -4.09 6.38
CA GLY A 56 -17.76 -5.54 6.46
C GLY A 56 -17.26 -6.10 5.14
N PHE A 57 -17.89 -5.69 4.04
CA PHE A 57 -17.41 -6.02 2.69
C PHE A 57 -15.99 -5.50 2.45
N SER A 58 -15.68 -4.23 2.76
CA SER A 58 -14.32 -3.67 2.66
C SER A 58 -13.31 -4.45 3.50
N ALA A 59 -13.69 -4.89 4.70
CA ALA A 59 -12.82 -5.68 5.57
C ALA A 59 -12.56 -7.09 5.01
N LEU A 60 -13.57 -7.76 4.44
CA LEU A 60 -13.40 -9.09 3.86
C LEU A 60 -12.50 -9.06 2.63
N ILE A 61 -12.73 -8.13 1.70
CA ILE A 61 -11.84 -7.97 0.54
C ILE A 61 -10.45 -7.48 0.95
N GLY A 62 -10.36 -6.70 2.02
CA GLY A 62 -9.09 -6.24 2.61
C GLY A 62 -8.24 -7.39 3.17
N LEU A 63 -8.85 -8.39 3.81
CA LEU A 63 -8.14 -9.62 4.21
C LEU A 63 -7.62 -10.41 3.02
N ALA A 64 -8.45 -10.60 1.99
CA ALA A 64 -8.05 -11.30 0.76
C ALA A 64 -6.91 -10.56 0.04
N ALA A 65 -7.02 -9.24 -0.08
CA ALA A 65 -5.99 -8.37 -0.62
C ALA A 65 -4.72 -8.36 0.24
N GLY A 66 -4.84 -8.44 1.56
CA GLY A 66 -3.73 -8.58 2.49
C GLY A 66 -2.96 -9.88 2.27
N LEU A 67 -3.65 -11.01 2.11
CA LEU A 67 -3.01 -12.29 1.80
C LEU A 67 -2.29 -12.26 0.43
N LEU A 68 -2.94 -11.69 -0.60
CA LEU A 68 -2.33 -11.51 -1.92
C LEU A 68 -1.11 -10.57 -1.85
N GLY A 69 -1.24 -9.44 -1.16
CA GLY A 69 -0.16 -8.49 -0.94
C GLY A 69 1.02 -9.13 -0.21
N SER A 70 0.76 -9.90 0.84
CA SER A 70 1.77 -10.69 1.57
C SER A 70 2.54 -11.61 0.62
N SER A 71 1.81 -12.32 -0.23
CA SER A 71 2.38 -13.24 -1.21
C SER A 71 3.34 -12.52 -2.17
N LEU A 72 2.91 -11.36 -2.69
CA LEU A 72 3.74 -10.55 -3.59
C LEU A 72 4.96 -9.96 -2.87
N LEU A 73 4.79 -9.43 -1.65
CA LEU A 73 5.87 -8.84 -0.86
C LEU A 73 6.94 -9.88 -0.48
N VAL A 74 6.50 -11.07 -0.05
CA VAL A 74 7.38 -12.20 0.29
C VAL A 74 8.08 -12.70 -0.96
N VAL A 75 7.41 -12.92 -2.09
CA VAL A 75 8.07 -13.38 -3.34
C VAL A 75 9.05 -12.34 -3.88
N ALA A 76 8.70 -11.06 -3.82
CA ALA A 76 9.61 -9.97 -4.18
C ALA A 76 10.84 -9.92 -3.28
N GLY A 77 10.74 -10.49 -2.07
CA GLY A 77 11.82 -10.58 -1.10
C GLY A 77 12.11 -9.26 -0.40
N ILE A 78 11.06 -8.48 -0.15
CA ILE A 78 11.15 -7.20 0.55
C ILE A 78 11.48 -7.47 2.02
N ASP A 79 12.66 -7.05 2.44
CA ASP A 79 13.09 -7.13 3.84
C ASP A 79 12.76 -5.84 4.56
N VAL A 80 11.82 -5.92 5.49
CA VAL A 80 11.36 -4.78 6.29
C VAL A 80 12.49 -4.09 7.04
N ARG A 81 13.51 -4.83 7.47
CA ARG A 81 14.66 -4.26 8.17
C ARG A 81 15.46 -3.28 7.29
N ARG A 82 15.45 -3.48 5.97
CA ARG A 82 16.14 -2.62 4.98
C ARG A 82 15.31 -1.41 4.53
N LEU A 83 14.07 -1.27 5.02
CA LEU A 83 13.19 -0.15 4.66
C LEU A 83 13.39 1.09 5.55
N ASN A 84 13.99 0.92 6.73
CA ASN A 84 13.97 1.90 7.81
C ASN A 84 12.57 2.48 8.03
N ILE A 85 11.65 1.62 8.50
CA ILE A 85 10.24 1.98 8.76
C ILE A 85 10.14 3.25 9.61
N LEU A 86 11.00 3.43 10.62
CA LEU A 86 10.95 4.62 11.48
C LEU A 86 11.18 5.90 10.67
N ALA A 87 12.24 5.95 9.86
CA ALA A 87 12.51 7.11 9.00
C ALA A 87 11.39 7.33 7.98
N LEU A 88 10.89 6.25 7.36
CA LEU A 88 9.77 6.31 6.42
C LEU A 88 8.53 6.96 7.05
N TRP A 89 8.17 6.54 8.26
CA TRP A 89 7.03 7.09 9.00
C TRP A 89 7.25 8.54 9.45
N LEU A 90 8.44 8.88 9.95
CA LEU A 90 8.75 10.25 10.35
C LEU A 90 8.65 11.22 9.16
N ILE A 91 9.15 10.83 7.98
CA ILE A 91 9.02 11.62 6.75
C ILE A 91 7.55 11.70 6.33
N ALA A 92 6.81 10.58 6.33
CA ALA A 92 5.39 10.58 5.94
C ALA A 92 4.54 11.49 6.84
N LEU A 93 4.74 11.41 8.16
CA LEU A 93 4.05 12.26 9.13
C LEU A 93 4.46 13.73 8.99
N GLY A 94 5.76 14.00 8.81
CA GLY A 94 6.25 15.35 8.57
C GLY A 94 5.65 15.99 7.30
N LEU A 95 5.58 15.22 6.20
CA LEU A 95 4.93 15.66 4.97
C LEU A 95 3.42 15.87 5.13
N ALA A 96 2.77 15.02 5.93
CA ALA A 96 1.34 15.12 6.22
C ALA A 96 0.95 16.42 6.95
N LEU A 97 1.88 17.06 7.67
CA LEU A 97 1.66 18.36 8.32
C LEU A 97 1.43 19.49 7.30
N PHE A 98 2.05 19.40 6.11
CA PHE A 98 1.85 20.38 5.04
C PHE A 98 0.56 20.10 4.28
N ASN A 99 0.31 18.84 3.96
CA ASN A 99 -0.93 18.39 3.36
C ASN A 99 -1.10 16.89 3.61
N THR A 100 -2.27 16.50 4.10
CA THR A 100 -2.57 15.09 4.42
C THR A 100 -2.44 14.15 3.21
N ARG A 101 -2.50 14.66 1.96
CA ARG A 101 -2.23 13.88 0.75
C ARG A 101 -0.82 13.30 0.69
N PHE A 102 0.16 13.97 1.32
CA PHE A 102 1.57 13.57 1.26
C PHE A 102 1.94 12.47 2.27
N ILE A 103 0.98 11.96 3.02
CA ILE A 103 1.18 10.79 3.90
C ILE A 103 1.48 9.51 3.10
N CYS A 104 1.13 9.48 1.81
CA CYS A 104 1.34 8.31 0.96
C CYS A 104 2.84 7.95 0.86
N PHE A 105 3.14 6.66 0.96
CA PHE A 105 4.52 6.15 0.93
C PHE A 105 5.24 6.40 -0.40
N ALA A 106 4.52 6.69 -1.49
CA ALA A 106 5.16 7.15 -2.73
C ALA A 106 5.98 8.43 -2.52
N TYR A 107 5.50 9.37 -1.69
CA TYR A 107 6.22 10.60 -1.35
C TYR A 107 7.34 10.33 -0.35
N ALA A 108 7.00 9.79 0.81
CA ALA A 108 7.95 9.58 1.89
C ALA A 108 9.06 8.59 1.50
N GLY A 109 8.70 7.50 0.83
CA GLY A 109 9.66 6.49 0.39
C GLY A 109 10.51 6.96 -0.79
N GLY A 110 9.96 7.78 -1.70
CA GLY A 110 10.75 8.45 -2.73
C GLY A 110 11.81 9.38 -2.14
N LEU A 111 11.40 10.25 -1.20
CA LEU A 111 12.32 11.13 -0.47
C LEU A 111 13.38 10.35 0.29
N LEU A 112 12.96 9.32 1.05
CA LEU A 112 13.89 8.48 1.82
C LEU A 112 14.89 7.77 0.90
N ALA A 113 14.44 7.25 -0.24
CA ALA A 113 15.31 6.64 -1.24
C ALA A 113 16.33 7.64 -1.80
N LEU A 114 15.90 8.85 -2.15
CA LEU A 114 16.80 9.90 -2.63
C LEU A 114 17.83 10.30 -1.56
N PHE A 115 17.40 10.50 -0.31
CA PHE A 115 18.31 10.78 0.80
C PHE A 115 19.32 9.66 1.02
N SER A 116 18.88 8.40 0.95
CA SER A 116 19.76 7.23 1.04
C SER A 116 20.84 7.25 -0.04
N LEU A 117 20.45 7.53 -1.29
CA LEU A 117 21.36 7.55 -2.42
C LEU A 117 22.35 8.72 -2.34
N MET A 118 21.88 9.92 -1.96
CA MET A 118 22.74 11.10 -1.78
C MET A 118 23.73 10.92 -0.63
N ALA A 119 23.28 10.34 0.49
CA ALA A 119 24.12 10.07 1.66
C ALA A 119 25.07 8.87 1.47
N SER A 120 25.00 8.19 0.31
CA SER A 120 25.68 6.91 0.07
C SER A 120 25.43 5.89 1.20
N ASN A 121 24.24 5.95 1.81
CA ASN A 121 23.88 5.09 2.92
C ASN A 121 23.42 3.73 2.35
N SER A 122 24.27 2.71 2.53
CA SER A 122 24.06 1.34 2.04
C SER A 122 23.03 0.53 2.84
N ASP A 123 22.60 1.03 4.00
CA ASP A 123 21.73 0.28 4.90
C ASP A 123 20.31 0.19 4.35
N TYR A 124 19.87 1.19 3.59
CA TYR A 124 18.52 1.23 3.02
C TYR A 124 18.50 0.69 1.60
N CYS A 125 17.59 -0.24 1.34
CA CYS A 125 17.47 -0.87 0.04
C CYS A 125 16.42 -0.16 -0.80
N VAL A 126 16.87 0.68 -1.74
CA VAL A 126 15.98 1.41 -2.66
C VAL A 126 15.08 0.47 -3.48
N PRO A 127 15.58 -0.67 -4.03
CA PRO A 127 14.72 -1.66 -4.68
C PRO A 127 13.59 -2.17 -3.75
N HIS A 128 13.88 -2.51 -2.50
CA HIS A 128 12.87 -2.97 -1.54
C HIS A 128 11.84 -1.89 -1.24
N LEU A 129 12.28 -0.65 -1.04
CA LEU A 129 11.40 0.47 -0.72
C LEU A 129 10.47 0.82 -1.88
N THR A 130 11.01 0.94 -3.10
CA THR A 130 10.22 1.21 -4.31
C THR A 130 9.34 0.03 -4.70
N GLY A 131 9.79 -1.20 -4.46
CA GLY A 131 9.01 -2.43 -4.66
C GLY A 131 7.83 -2.53 -3.70
N LEU A 132 8.00 -2.16 -2.42
CA LEU A 132 6.91 -2.07 -1.44
C LEU A 132 5.85 -1.07 -1.92
N ILE A 133 6.27 0.14 -2.31
CA ILE A 133 5.37 1.18 -2.81
C ILE A 133 4.59 0.65 -4.01
N ALA A 134 5.28 0.04 -4.98
CA ALA A 134 4.65 -0.51 -6.19
C ALA A 134 3.61 -1.60 -5.86
N ILE A 135 3.94 -2.56 -5.00
CA ILE A 135 3.04 -3.67 -4.66
C ILE A 135 1.82 -3.15 -3.89
N LEU A 136 2.00 -2.24 -2.92
CA LEU A 136 0.88 -1.69 -2.16
C LEU A 136 -0.11 -0.92 -3.05
N HIS A 137 0.38 -0.10 -3.99
CA HIS A 137 -0.49 0.61 -4.93
C HIS A 137 -1.12 -0.32 -5.99
N LEU A 138 -0.46 -1.42 -6.35
CA LEU A 138 -1.05 -2.43 -7.22
C LEU A 138 -2.23 -3.14 -6.53
N ILE A 139 -2.08 -3.48 -5.25
CA ILE A 139 -3.16 -4.01 -4.41
C ILE A 139 -4.27 -2.98 -4.25
N GLU A 140 -3.93 -1.72 -3.98
CA GLU A 140 -4.90 -0.62 -3.89
C GLU A 140 -5.71 -0.49 -5.19
N SER A 141 -5.05 -0.54 -6.35
CA SER A 141 -5.73 -0.51 -7.65
C SER A 141 -6.78 -1.62 -7.78
N GLY A 142 -6.46 -2.85 -7.36
CA GLY A 142 -7.40 -3.97 -7.37
C GLY A 142 -8.60 -3.72 -6.44
N LEU A 143 -8.34 -3.20 -5.24
CA LEU A 143 -9.36 -2.83 -4.27
C LEU A 143 -10.27 -1.70 -4.77
N ILE A 144 -9.70 -0.68 -5.42
CA ILE A 144 -10.44 0.39 -6.08
C ILE A 144 -11.37 -0.22 -7.14
N LEU A 145 -10.89 -1.12 -7.99
CA LEU A 145 -11.73 -1.74 -9.01
C LEU A 145 -12.89 -2.57 -8.42
N ALA A 146 -12.65 -3.26 -7.29
CA ALA A 146 -13.63 -4.14 -6.65
C ALA A 146 -14.67 -3.39 -5.78
N ASP A 147 -14.24 -2.35 -5.04
CA ASP A 147 -15.04 -1.68 -4.00
C ASP A 147 -14.95 -0.15 -4.04
N GLY A 148 -14.25 0.45 -5.01
CA GLY A 148 -14.08 1.90 -5.09
C GLY A 148 -15.36 2.68 -5.40
N SER A 149 -16.34 2.06 -6.07
CA SER A 149 -17.60 2.72 -6.46
C SER A 149 -18.74 2.55 -5.47
N THR A 150 -18.58 1.69 -4.47
CA THR A 150 -19.62 1.42 -3.49
C THR A 150 -19.74 2.62 -2.53
N GLN A 151 -20.96 2.93 -2.06
CA GLN A 151 -21.27 4.12 -1.25
C GLN A 151 -20.75 5.45 -1.82
N ALA A 152 -20.91 5.66 -3.12
CA ALA A 152 -20.71 6.98 -3.71
C ALA A 152 -21.64 8.01 -3.03
N GLN A 153 -21.07 9.02 -2.39
CA GLN A 153 -21.83 10.03 -1.66
C GLN A 153 -22.05 11.25 -2.56
N LEU A 154 -23.30 11.66 -2.75
CA LEU A 154 -23.60 12.91 -3.44
C LEU A 154 -23.33 14.10 -2.50
N VAL A 155 -22.48 15.03 -2.93
CA VAL A 155 -22.12 16.23 -2.18
C VAL A 155 -22.33 17.44 -3.07
N SER A 156 -22.96 18.49 -2.54
CA SER A 156 -23.17 19.76 -3.25
C SER A 156 -22.10 20.77 -2.84
N PHE A 157 -21.44 21.38 -3.82
CA PHE A 157 -20.49 22.47 -3.64
C PHE A 157 -20.96 23.70 -4.40
N LYS A 158 -20.76 24.90 -3.84
CA LYS A 158 -21.03 26.15 -4.57
C LYS A 158 -19.81 26.53 -5.41
N LYS A 159 -19.94 26.54 -6.73
CA LYS A 159 -18.92 27.08 -7.65
C LYS A 159 -19.52 28.30 -8.35
N ALA A 160 -18.90 29.47 -8.20
CA ALA A 160 -19.39 30.74 -8.75
C ALA A 160 -20.88 31.04 -8.42
N GLY A 161 -21.32 30.73 -7.19
CA GLY A 161 -22.69 30.95 -6.74
C GLY A 161 -23.71 29.88 -7.14
N GLN A 162 -23.38 28.97 -8.07
CA GLN A 162 -24.27 27.89 -8.47
C GLN A 162 -23.96 26.57 -7.71
N PRO A 163 -24.99 25.84 -7.24
CA PRO A 163 -24.80 24.54 -6.61
C PRO A 163 -24.44 23.49 -7.68
N VAL A 164 -23.21 22.97 -7.58
CA VAL A 164 -22.72 21.86 -8.40
C VAL A 164 -22.70 20.61 -7.53
N GLN A 165 -23.44 19.58 -7.93
CA GLN A 165 -23.41 18.29 -7.27
C GLN A 165 -22.26 17.44 -7.84
N VAL A 166 -21.55 16.73 -6.98
CA VAL A 166 -20.50 15.78 -7.37
C VAL A 166 -20.58 14.54 -6.49
N PHE A 167 -20.07 13.42 -6.98
CA PHE A 167 -19.95 12.22 -6.16
C PHE A 167 -18.59 12.21 -5.46
N ARG A 168 -18.59 12.10 -4.13
CA ARG A 168 -17.40 11.79 -3.34
C ARG A 168 -17.30 10.28 -3.19
N LEU A 169 -16.20 9.72 -3.66
CA LEU A 169 -15.83 8.32 -3.53
C LEU A 169 -14.79 8.22 -2.43
N GLN A 170 -15.04 7.45 -1.39
CA GLN A 170 -14.08 7.28 -0.31
C GLN A 170 -14.17 5.90 0.30
N ARG A 171 -13.03 5.21 0.37
CA ARG A 171 -12.92 3.85 0.86
C ARG A 171 -11.69 3.63 1.71
N PHE A 172 -11.82 2.76 2.70
CA PHE A 172 -10.73 2.27 3.52
C PHE A 172 -10.80 0.75 3.60
N TRP A 173 -9.69 0.10 3.33
CA TRP A 173 -9.55 -1.35 3.41
C TRP A 173 -8.48 -1.67 4.44
N PRO A 174 -8.82 -2.35 5.54
CA PRO A 174 -7.83 -2.89 6.46
C PRO A 174 -7.22 -4.16 5.87
N LEU A 175 -5.89 -4.26 5.90
CA LEU A 175 -5.13 -5.40 5.38
C LEU A 175 -4.38 -6.05 6.54
N LEU A 176 -4.39 -7.38 6.55
CA LEU A 176 -3.45 -8.20 7.31
C LEU A 176 -2.35 -8.68 6.35
N LEU A 177 -1.18 -8.05 6.44
CA LEU A 177 -0.01 -8.38 5.66
C LEU A 177 0.92 -9.29 6.47
N VAL A 178 1.66 -10.16 5.80
CA VAL A 178 2.82 -10.89 6.31
C VAL A 178 4.03 -10.41 5.52
N VAL A 179 5.06 -10.01 6.25
CA VAL A 179 6.27 -9.40 5.69
C VAL A 179 7.52 -10.12 6.18
N SER A 180 8.53 -10.22 5.33
CA SER A 180 9.84 -10.77 5.69
C SER A 180 10.69 -9.75 6.44
N CYS A 181 11.41 -10.22 7.46
CA CYS A 181 12.35 -9.44 8.24
C CYS A 181 13.61 -10.25 8.49
N SER A 182 14.78 -9.69 8.17
CA SER A 182 16.07 -10.32 8.45
C SER A 182 16.38 -10.33 9.95
N SER A 183 16.73 -11.52 10.45
CA SER A 183 17.11 -11.77 11.83
C SER A 183 18.60 -12.11 11.92
N SER A 184 19.22 -11.68 13.01
CA SER A 184 20.56 -12.11 13.43
C SER A 184 20.51 -13.24 14.47
N ASP A 185 19.30 -13.64 14.90
CA ASP A 185 19.08 -14.71 15.86
C ASP A 185 18.92 -16.05 15.14
N TYR A 186 19.89 -16.95 15.36
CA TYR A 186 19.95 -18.28 14.78
C TYR A 186 18.83 -19.22 15.24
N GLY A 187 18.14 -18.91 16.35
CA GLY A 187 17.07 -19.76 16.90
C GLY A 187 15.67 -19.46 16.35
N LEU A 188 15.48 -18.33 15.67
CA LEU A 188 14.14 -17.86 15.28
C LEU A 188 13.91 -17.82 13.76
N GLY A 189 14.97 -17.80 12.95
CA GLY A 189 14.86 -17.56 11.51
C GLY A 189 15.06 -18.81 10.64
N HIS A 190 14.56 -18.72 9.41
CA HIS A 190 14.71 -19.75 8.38
C HIS A 190 15.63 -19.24 7.26
N THR A 191 16.39 -20.16 6.66
CA THR A 191 17.11 -19.89 5.42
C THR A 191 16.13 -19.82 4.25
N MET A 192 16.36 -18.87 3.35
CA MET A 192 15.56 -18.70 2.15
C MET A 192 16.17 -19.48 0.97
N PRO A 193 15.38 -19.89 -0.04
CA PRO A 193 15.89 -20.54 -1.24
C PRO A 193 16.86 -19.64 -2.01
N SER A 194 17.77 -20.24 -2.78
CA SER A 194 18.83 -19.52 -3.51
C SER A 194 18.35 -18.51 -4.56
N TRP A 195 17.12 -18.65 -5.08
CA TRP A 195 16.53 -17.68 -6.01
C TRP A 195 16.00 -16.42 -5.30
N TRP A 196 15.78 -16.47 -3.99
CA TRP A 196 15.22 -15.41 -3.18
C TRP A 196 16.36 -14.58 -2.55
N PRO A 197 16.26 -13.25 -2.47
CA PRO A 197 15.14 -12.41 -2.89
C PRO A 197 15.15 -12.06 -4.38
N LEU A 198 13.97 -11.83 -4.95
CA LEU A 198 13.84 -11.35 -6.34
C LEU A 198 14.38 -9.93 -6.50
N LEU A 199 14.02 -9.03 -5.57
CA LEU A 199 14.58 -7.70 -5.46
C LEU A 199 15.84 -7.76 -4.61
N LYS A 200 16.99 -7.78 -5.27
CA LYS A 200 18.30 -7.73 -4.60
C LYS A 200 18.64 -6.31 -4.13
N CYS A 201 19.40 -6.24 -3.06
CA CYS A 201 19.92 -4.99 -2.52
C CYS A 201 21.41 -4.85 -2.80
N HIS A 202 21.87 -3.61 -2.92
CA HIS A 202 23.27 -3.28 -3.05
C HIS A 202 23.72 -2.45 -1.83
N PRO A 203 24.81 -2.83 -1.15
CA PRO A 203 25.56 -4.07 -1.32
C PRO A 203 24.73 -5.32 -0.91
N PRO A 204 25.06 -6.51 -1.47
CA PRO A 204 24.39 -7.76 -1.11
C PRO A 204 24.64 -8.12 0.36
N ARG A 205 23.70 -8.83 0.98
CA ARG A 205 23.87 -9.35 2.33
C ARG A 205 24.62 -10.69 2.30
N PRO A 206 25.20 -11.13 3.44
CA PRO A 206 25.77 -12.46 3.57
C PRO A 206 24.75 -13.55 3.25
N GLU A 207 25.20 -14.61 2.58
CA GLU A 207 24.34 -15.72 2.11
C GLU A 207 23.67 -16.50 3.26
N ASP A 208 24.25 -16.50 4.45
CA ASP A 208 23.73 -17.18 5.65
C ASP A 208 22.70 -16.34 6.45
N SER A 209 22.10 -15.34 5.82
CA SER A 209 21.11 -14.49 6.49
C SER A 209 19.83 -15.26 6.79
N LEU A 210 19.38 -15.20 8.04
CA LEU A 210 18.13 -15.80 8.48
C LEU A 210 16.98 -14.80 8.38
N TYR A 211 15.79 -15.30 8.08
CA TYR A 211 14.59 -14.49 7.93
C TYR A 211 13.45 -15.03 8.78
N ILE A 212 12.74 -14.11 9.40
CA ILE A 212 11.47 -14.35 10.07
C ILE A 212 10.35 -13.66 9.28
N MET A 213 9.12 -14.14 9.48
CA MET A 213 7.93 -13.51 8.93
C MET A 213 7.12 -12.89 10.07
N LEU A 214 6.64 -11.67 9.86
CA LEU A 214 5.89 -10.93 10.86
C LEU A 214 4.54 -10.47 10.29
N PRO A 215 3.44 -10.59 11.07
CA PRO A 215 2.17 -10.02 10.69
C PRO A 215 2.16 -8.51 10.94
N VAL A 216 1.65 -7.74 9.98
CA VAL A 216 1.53 -6.28 10.02
C VAL A 216 0.14 -5.89 9.57
N LEU A 217 -0.53 -5.06 10.36
CA LEU A 217 -1.78 -4.42 9.94
C LEU A 217 -1.48 -3.14 9.18
N ALA A 218 -2.13 -2.98 8.04
CA ALA A 218 -2.06 -1.78 7.22
C ALA A 218 -3.48 -1.33 6.84
N ILE A 219 -3.62 -0.06 6.45
CA ILE A 219 -4.88 0.46 5.91
C ILE A 219 -4.54 1.12 4.58
N LEU A 220 -5.17 0.65 3.50
CA LEU A 220 -5.16 1.35 2.21
C LEU A 220 -6.44 2.17 2.09
N GLY A 221 -6.33 3.37 1.55
CA GLY A 221 -7.43 4.32 1.48
C GLY A 221 -7.53 4.98 0.12
N TYR A 222 -8.71 4.93 -0.47
CA TYR A 222 -9.03 5.59 -1.74
C TYR A 222 -9.92 6.80 -1.49
N GLY A 223 -9.66 7.89 -2.21
CA GLY A 223 -10.43 9.12 -2.12
C GLY A 223 -10.42 9.88 -3.45
N GLU A 224 -11.58 10.04 -4.07
CA GLU A 224 -11.71 10.76 -5.34
C GLU A 224 -13.06 11.45 -5.48
N ILE A 225 -13.14 12.44 -6.35
CA ILE A 225 -14.38 13.12 -6.72
C ILE A 225 -14.72 12.71 -8.16
N ALA A 226 -15.93 12.22 -8.36
CA ALA A 226 -16.47 11.88 -9.67
C ALA A 226 -17.53 12.90 -10.10
N SER A 227 -17.55 13.19 -11.41
CA SER A 227 -18.60 14.01 -12.02
C SER A 227 -19.98 13.32 -11.96
N GLN A 228 -21.04 14.08 -12.20
CA GLN A 228 -22.44 13.69 -11.95
C GLN A 228 -22.91 12.43 -12.71
N THR A 229 -22.19 11.97 -13.73
CA THR A 229 -22.72 10.96 -14.66
C THR A 229 -22.13 9.56 -14.52
N ALA A 230 -20.99 9.34 -13.84
CA ALA A 230 -20.47 7.96 -13.72
C ALA A 230 -19.38 7.69 -12.65
N PRO A 231 -19.74 7.49 -11.37
CA PRO A 231 -18.84 6.97 -10.32
C PRO A 231 -18.02 5.74 -10.76
N ARG A 232 -18.68 4.79 -11.45
CA ARG A 232 -18.04 3.55 -11.91
C ARG A 232 -16.95 3.81 -12.97
N ARG A 233 -17.15 4.78 -13.87
CA ARG A 233 -16.14 5.10 -14.89
C ARG A 233 -14.91 5.76 -14.26
N THR A 234 -15.11 6.63 -13.27
CA THR A 234 -14.01 7.21 -12.49
C THR A 234 -13.19 6.11 -11.84
N VAL A 235 -13.83 5.21 -11.10
CA VAL A 235 -13.16 4.10 -10.39
C VAL A 235 -12.34 3.21 -11.33
N VAL A 236 -12.90 2.81 -12.48
CA VAL A 236 -12.17 1.98 -13.45
C VAL A 236 -10.94 2.71 -14.00
N ARG A 237 -11.05 4.01 -14.28
CA ARG A 237 -9.92 4.82 -14.75
C ARG A 237 -8.86 4.97 -13.67
N SER A 238 -9.25 5.25 -12.44
CA SER A 238 -8.32 5.46 -11.32
C SER A 238 -7.57 4.18 -10.98
N ALA A 239 -8.28 3.05 -10.91
CA ALA A 239 -7.66 1.73 -10.80
C ALA A 239 -6.65 1.50 -11.94
N ARG A 240 -7.06 1.67 -13.20
CA ARG A 240 -6.16 1.45 -14.34
C ARG A 240 -4.91 2.33 -14.29
N ASN A 241 -5.07 3.62 -14.00
CA ASN A 241 -3.93 4.55 -13.94
C ASN A 241 -2.98 4.18 -12.79
N LEU A 242 -3.52 3.81 -11.63
CA LEU A 242 -2.71 3.39 -10.49
C LEU A 242 -2.02 2.04 -10.74
N ALA A 243 -2.68 1.09 -11.41
CA ALA A 243 -2.06 -0.16 -11.86
C ALA A 243 -0.87 0.10 -12.80
N VAL A 244 -1.04 0.95 -13.82
CA VAL A 244 0.03 1.28 -14.76
C VAL A 244 1.22 1.91 -14.05
N TYR A 245 0.99 2.90 -13.17
CA TYR A 245 2.04 3.48 -12.34
C TYR A 245 2.77 2.41 -11.51
N SER A 246 2.01 1.54 -10.85
CA SER A 246 2.55 0.49 -9.98
C SER A 246 3.39 -0.52 -10.74
N LEU A 247 2.94 -0.94 -11.93
CA LEU A 247 3.69 -1.87 -12.78
C LEU A 247 4.99 -1.25 -13.29
N ILE A 248 4.96 0.02 -13.72
CA ILE A 248 6.18 0.73 -14.14
C ILE A 248 7.15 0.84 -12.96
N LEU A 249 6.68 1.24 -11.77
CA LEU A 249 7.54 1.35 -10.59
C LEU A 249 8.10 -0.01 -10.16
N LEU A 250 7.33 -1.09 -10.27
CA LEU A 250 7.79 -2.45 -9.96
C LEU A 250 8.89 -2.89 -10.93
N ILE A 251 8.75 -2.61 -12.24
CA ILE A 251 9.79 -2.87 -13.24
C ILE A 251 11.04 -2.06 -12.92
N LEU A 252 10.91 -0.76 -12.60
CA LEU A 252 12.04 0.08 -12.21
C LEU A 252 12.74 -0.44 -10.94
N SER A 253 11.97 -0.89 -9.95
CA SER A 253 12.49 -1.52 -8.72
C SER A 253 13.28 -2.79 -9.04
N LEU A 254 12.74 -3.65 -9.91
CA LEU A 254 13.43 -4.86 -10.36
C LEU A 254 14.71 -4.53 -11.12
N MET A 255 14.67 -3.58 -12.05
CA MET A 255 15.86 -3.15 -12.80
C MET A 255 16.91 -2.51 -11.87
N ALA A 256 16.49 -1.72 -10.89
CA ALA A 256 17.37 -1.14 -9.86
C ALA A 256 18.08 -2.21 -9.01
N SER A 257 17.48 -3.39 -8.88
CA SER A 257 18.09 -4.53 -8.18
C SER A 257 19.25 -5.18 -8.94
N TYR A 258 19.42 -4.89 -10.24
CA TYR A 258 20.55 -5.36 -11.05
C TYR A 258 21.49 -4.21 -11.43
N TYR A 259 20.94 -3.01 -11.64
CA TYR A 259 21.67 -1.82 -12.07
C TYR A 259 21.46 -0.70 -11.04
N PRO A 260 22.40 -0.50 -10.09
CA PRO A 260 22.23 0.47 -8.99
C PRO A 260 21.88 1.89 -9.45
N VAL A 261 22.36 2.31 -10.63
CA VAL A 261 22.08 3.62 -11.24
C VAL A 261 20.57 3.85 -11.43
N ILE A 262 19.80 2.81 -11.72
CA ILE A 262 18.33 2.90 -11.93
C ILE A 262 17.60 3.22 -10.62
N SER A 263 18.23 3.00 -9.45
CA SER A 263 17.66 3.37 -8.15
C SER A 263 17.29 4.86 -8.07
N TRP A 264 18.08 5.74 -8.70
CA TRP A 264 17.76 7.16 -8.79
C TRP A 264 16.46 7.42 -9.56
N LEU A 265 16.31 6.76 -10.71
CA LEU A 265 15.10 6.88 -11.52
C LEU A 265 13.88 6.35 -10.77
N ALA A 266 13.98 5.19 -10.11
CA ALA A 266 12.89 4.63 -9.31
C ALA A 266 12.51 5.55 -8.13
N ALA A 267 13.50 6.13 -7.45
CA ALA A 267 13.31 7.03 -6.32
C ALA A 267 12.61 8.34 -6.71
N VAL A 268 12.93 8.89 -7.90
CA VAL A 268 12.24 10.08 -8.45
C VAL A 268 10.86 9.72 -9.01
N PHE A 269 10.74 8.58 -9.69
CA PHE A 269 9.49 8.15 -10.30
C PHE A 269 8.40 7.83 -9.28
N ALA A 270 8.74 7.31 -8.10
CA ALA A 270 7.76 7.03 -7.05
C ALA A 270 6.88 8.27 -6.71
N PRO A 271 7.42 9.41 -6.25
CA PRO A 271 6.61 10.59 -5.94
C PRO A 271 6.03 11.26 -7.18
N LEU A 272 6.82 11.41 -8.26
CA LEU A 272 6.37 12.15 -9.46
C LEU A 272 5.31 11.38 -10.26
N GLY A 273 5.52 10.07 -10.45
CA GLY A 273 4.56 9.19 -11.11
C GLY A 273 3.23 9.15 -10.35
N HIS A 274 3.29 9.12 -9.02
CA HIS A 274 2.10 9.19 -8.18
C HIS A 274 1.36 10.54 -8.32
N GLU A 275 2.09 11.67 -8.35
CA GLU A 275 1.48 12.98 -8.60
C GLU A 275 0.81 13.05 -9.99
N ILE A 276 1.40 12.43 -11.02
CA ILE A 276 0.81 12.32 -12.36
C ILE A 276 -0.51 11.54 -12.29
N VAL A 277 -0.59 10.44 -11.52
CA VAL A 277 -1.85 9.69 -11.31
C VAL A 277 -2.92 10.57 -10.68
N ILE A 278 -2.60 11.32 -9.62
CA ILE A 278 -3.54 12.24 -8.95
C ILE A 278 -4.00 13.34 -9.91
N TRP A 279 -3.07 13.94 -10.64
CA TRP A 279 -3.37 14.99 -11.62
C TRP A 279 -4.29 14.49 -12.72
N MET A 280 -4.08 13.27 -13.22
CA MET A 280 -4.97 12.64 -14.21
C MET A 280 -6.38 12.39 -13.68
N GLY A 281 -6.56 12.14 -12.37
CA GLY A 281 -7.88 11.99 -11.75
C GLY A 281 -8.60 13.34 -11.61
N THR A 282 -7.90 14.37 -11.13
CA THR A 282 -8.49 15.70 -10.90
C THR A 282 -8.85 16.46 -12.19
N ARG A 283 -8.13 16.22 -13.29
CA ARG A 283 -8.35 16.90 -14.58
C ARG A 283 -9.75 16.71 -15.16
N ASP A 284 -10.38 15.56 -14.92
CA ASP A 284 -11.69 15.24 -15.48
C ASP A 284 -12.81 16.02 -14.79
N VAL A 285 -12.66 16.28 -13.49
CA VAL A 285 -13.66 17.01 -12.69
C VAL A 285 -13.73 18.48 -13.11
N LEU A 286 -12.60 19.06 -13.54
CA LEU A 286 -12.52 20.47 -13.94
C LEU A 286 -13.05 20.75 -15.36
N ARG A 287 -13.22 19.71 -16.19
CA ARG A 287 -13.76 19.81 -17.55
C ARG A 287 -15.29 19.75 -17.61
N THR A 288 -15.94 19.51 -16.47
CA THR A 288 -17.40 19.54 -16.28
C THR A 288 -17.82 20.76 -15.48
#